data_AF-A0A853DTG5-F1
#
_entry.id   AF-A0A853DTG5-F1
#
_cell.length_a   1.000
_cell.length_b   1.000
_cell.length_c   1.000
_cell.angle_alpha   90.00
_cell.angle_beta   90.00
_cell.angle_gamma   90.00
#
_symmetry.space_group_name_H-M   'P 1'
#
loop_
_entity.id
_entity.type
_entity.pdbx_description
1 polymer ?
#
loop_
_entity_poly.entity_id
_entity_poly.type
_entity_poly.pdbx_seq_one_letter_code
_entity_poly.pdbx_strand_id
1 'polypeptide(L)'
;MTMTPEMQLAVEDFRTETALGARPSPARPRYIVHALGRDFRVSDEMAQIFVRQVERVAADDSSALVVLRHEEGVELLMATDDNSFSIRTLP
;
A
#
# COMPACT_ATOMS: atom_id res chain seq x y z
N MET A 1 23.14 2.60 4.99
CA MET A 1 23.44 1.21 4.58
C MET A 1 23.73 1.22 3.09
N THR A 2 24.75 0.49 2.62
CA THR A 2 25.12 0.42 1.20
C THR A 2 24.69 -0.93 0.65
N MET A 3 24.00 -0.96 -0.50
CA MET A 3 23.59 -2.21 -1.15
C MET A 3 24.82 -2.98 -1.65
N THR A 4 24.82 -4.31 -1.46
CA THR A 4 25.82 -5.19 -2.07
C THR A 4 25.50 -5.42 -3.55
N PRO A 5 26.49 -5.79 -4.39
CA PRO A 5 26.27 -6.12 -5.80
C PRO A 5 25.23 -7.23 -6.01
N GLU A 6 25.20 -8.24 -5.13
CA GLU A 6 24.22 -9.33 -5.18
C GLU A 6 22.78 -8.83 -4.95
N MET A 7 22.61 -7.89 -4.01
CA MET A 7 21.30 -7.25 -3.77
C MET A 7 20.86 -6.40 -4.97
N GLN A 8 21.79 -5.77 -5.68
CA GLN A 8 21.47 -4.99 -6.89
C GLN A 8 20.95 -5.90 -8.01
N LEU A 9 21.64 -7.02 -8.24
CA LEU A 9 21.26 -8.03 -9.25
C LEU A 9 19.87 -8.61 -8.98
N ALA A 10 19.58 -8.98 -7.73
CA ALA A 10 18.26 -9.48 -7.35
C ALA A 10 17.14 -8.47 -7.60
N VAL A 11 17.40 -7.17 -7.40
CA VAL A 11 16.43 -6.10 -7.68
C VAL A 11 16.24 -5.91 -9.19
N GLU A 12 17.29 -6.03 -9.99
CA GLU A 12 17.22 -5.93 -11.46
C GLU A 12 16.47 -7.11 -12.09
N ASP A 13 16.75 -8.33 -11.64
CA ASP A 13 16.03 -9.54 -12.07
C ASP A 13 14.53 -9.41 -11.76
N PHE A 14 14.20 -9.00 -10.54
CA PHE A 14 12.82 -8.79 -10.13
C PHE A 14 12.12 -7.71 -10.97
N ARG A 15 12.80 -6.59 -11.26
CA ARG A 15 12.23 -5.54 -12.13
C ARG A 15 11.94 -6.05 -13.54
N THR A 16 12.83 -6.89 -14.07
CA THR A 16 12.73 -7.45 -15.42
C THR A 16 11.59 -8.45 -15.50
N GLU A 17 11.49 -9.37 -14.54
CA GLU A 17 10.43 -10.38 -14.46
C GLU A 17 9.04 -9.75 -14.31
N THR A 18 8.92 -8.76 -13.44
CA THR A 18 7.62 -8.20 -13.06
C THR A 18 7.15 -7.05 -13.94
N ALA A 19 8.01 -6.50 -14.79
CA ALA A 19 7.80 -5.26 -15.52
C ALA A 19 7.30 -4.10 -14.61
N LEU A 20 7.65 -4.12 -13.32
CA LEU A 20 7.12 -3.18 -12.31
C LEU A 20 7.41 -1.70 -12.64
N GLY A 21 8.43 -1.41 -13.45
CA GLY A 21 8.76 -0.06 -13.93
C GLY A 21 8.01 0.39 -15.19
N ALA A 22 7.34 -0.53 -15.90
CA ALA A 22 6.57 -0.25 -17.12
C ALA A 22 5.07 -0.04 -16.84
N ARG A 23 4.62 -0.28 -15.60
CA ARG A 23 3.24 -0.11 -15.21
C ARG A 23 2.89 1.39 -15.31
N PRO A 24 1.77 1.76 -15.97
CA PRO A 24 1.38 3.16 -16.12
C PRO A 24 1.38 3.85 -14.76
N SER A 25 1.75 5.15 -14.79
CA SER A 25 1.71 6.04 -13.61
C SER A 25 0.46 5.75 -12.79
N PRO A 26 0.56 5.62 -11.45
CA PRO A 26 -0.57 5.19 -10.64
C PRO A 26 -1.79 6.02 -11.01
N ALA A 27 -2.91 5.34 -11.28
CA ALA A 27 -4.15 6.00 -11.63
C ALA A 27 -4.39 7.17 -10.66
N ARG A 28 -4.75 8.35 -11.20
CA ARG A 28 -4.98 9.56 -10.40
C ARG A 28 -5.78 9.19 -9.16
N PRO A 29 -5.39 9.64 -7.97
CA PRO A 29 -6.11 9.31 -6.76
C PRO A 29 -7.58 9.67 -6.87
N ARG A 30 -8.42 8.81 -6.29
CA ARG A 30 -9.87 8.99 -6.26
C ARG A 30 -10.43 8.89 -4.84
N TYR A 31 -9.63 8.41 -3.89
CA TYR A 31 -10.04 8.20 -2.51
C TYR A 31 -9.02 8.77 -1.53
N ILE A 32 -9.52 9.07 -0.33
CA ILE A 32 -8.72 9.31 0.85
C ILE A 32 -8.96 8.14 1.81
N VAL A 33 -7.87 7.48 2.20
CA VAL A 33 -7.85 6.55 3.33
C VAL A 33 -7.44 7.35 4.57
N HIS A 34 -8.30 7.40 5.59
CA HIS A 34 -7.95 7.91 6.90
C HIS A 34 -7.52 6.74 7.78
N ALA A 35 -6.27 6.77 8.25
CA ALA A 35 -5.67 5.73 9.07
C ALA A 35 -4.70 6.34 10.07
N LEU A 36 -4.75 5.89 11.33
CA LEU A 36 -3.82 6.31 12.39
C LEU A 36 -3.69 7.85 12.52
N GLY A 37 -4.81 8.57 12.34
CA GLY A 37 -4.86 10.03 12.42
C GLY A 37 -4.29 10.78 11.20
N ARG A 38 -3.96 10.07 10.11
CA ARG A 38 -3.42 10.64 8.87
C ARG A 38 -4.35 10.36 7.68
N ASP A 39 -4.33 11.26 6.71
CA ASP A 39 -5.07 11.12 5.45
C ASP A 39 -4.11 10.77 4.31
N PHE A 40 -4.44 9.73 3.56
CA PHE A 40 -3.64 9.24 2.44
C PHE A 40 -4.47 9.25 1.15
N ARG A 41 -4.02 9.99 0.15
CA ARG A 41 -4.65 10.00 -1.18
C ARG A 41 -4.19 8.81 -1.99
N VAL A 42 -5.14 7.98 -2.40
CA VAL A 42 -4.86 6.70 -3.05
C VAL A 42 -5.66 6.51 -4.33
N SER A 43 -5.14 5.69 -5.24
CA SER A 43 -5.86 5.25 -6.43
C SER A 43 -7.05 4.34 -6.07
N ASP A 44 -7.97 4.16 -7.01
CA ASP A 44 -9.09 3.21 -6.86
C ASP A 44 -8.60 1.77 -6.62
N GLU A 45 -7.60 1.32 -7.39
CA GLU A 45 -6.96 0.01 -7.21
C GLU A 45 -6.40 -0.15 -5.78
N MET A 46 -5.70 0.86 -5.27
CA MET A 46 -5.11 0.77 -3.94
C MET A 46 -6.17 0.85 -2.83
N ALA A 47 -7.24 1.63 -2.99
CA ALA A 47 -8.35 1.62 -2.05
C ALA A 47 -8.97 0.21 -1.93
N GLN A 48 -9.16 -0.48 -3.06
CA GLN A 48 -9.66 -1.86 -3.05
C GLN A 48 -8.69 -2.85 -2.40
N ILE A 49 -7.38 -2.71 -2.65
CA ILE A 49 -6.35 -3.55 -2.01
C ILE A 49 -6.36 -3.33 -0.50
N PHE A 50 -6.40 -2.07 -0.05
CA PHE A 50 -6.41 -1.72 1.36
C PHE A 50 -7.62 -2.31 2.09
N VAL A 51 -8.82 -2.22 1.51
CA VAL A 51 -10.04 -2.85 2.07
C VAL A 51 -9.83 -4.34 2.30
N ARG A 52 -9.37 -5.07 1.28
CA ARG A 52 -9.15 -6.52 1.39
C ARG A 52 -8.12 -6.88 2.45
N GLN A 53 -7.08 -6.08 2.60
CA GLN A 53 -6.07 -6.30 3.64
C GLN A 53 -6.66 -6.12 5.04
N VAL A 54 -7.42 -5.04 5.27
CA VAL A 54 -8.06 -4.78 6.57
C VAL A 54 -9.15 -5.80 6.88
N GLU A 55 -9.98 -6.18 5.90
CA GLU A 55 -11.00 -7.23 6.06
C GLU A 55 -10.38 -8.56 6.49
N ARG A 56 -9.23 -8.91 5.93
CA ARG A 56 -8.51 -10.13 6.32
C ARG A 56 -8.00 -10.07 7.76
N VAL A 57 -7.44 -8.92 8.16
CA VAL A 57 -6.98 -8.70 9.54
C VAL A 57 -8.13 -8.82 10.54
N ALA A 58 -9.28 -8.21 10.21
CA ALA A 58 -10.49 -8.29 11.00
C ALA A 58 -11.11 -9.70 11.04
N ALA A 59 -11.02 -10.47 9.96
CA ALA A 59 -11.56 -11.83 9.90
C ALA A 59 -10.73 -12.84 10.71
N ASP A 60 -9.41 -12.64 10.77
CA ASP A 60 -8.47 -13.54 11.43
C ASP A 60 -8.19 -13.12 12.91
N ASP A 61 -8.91 -12.14 13.46
CA ASP A 61 -8.68 -11.52 14.80
C ASP A 61 -7.18 -11.29 15.08
N SER A 62 -6.47 -10.80 14.07
CA SER A 62 -5.01 -10.75 14.06
C SER A 62 -4.49 -9.32 13.93
N SER A 63 -3.19 -9.15 14.09
CA SER A 63 -2.48 -7.91 13.75
C SER A 63 -1.58 -8.16 12.53
N ALA A 64 -1.63 -7.29 11.53
CA ALA A 64 -0.77 -7.39 10.36
C ALA A 64 -0.26 -6.04 9.86
N LEU A 65 0.90 -6.06 9.21
CA LEU A 65 1.40 -4.92 8.45
C LEU A 65 0.69 -4.85 7.09
N VAL A 66 0.06 -3.73 6.85
CA VAL A 66 -0.69 -3.41 5.63
C VAL A 66 0.10 -2.37 4.83
N VAL A 67 0.34 -2.67 3.55
CA VAL A 67 1.03 -1.76 2.64
C VAL A 67 0.02 -0.79 2.04
N LEU A 68 0.27 0.52 2.14
CA LEU A 68 -0.55 1.56 1.53
C LEU A 68 0.27 2.40 0.56
N ARG A 69 -0.02 2.30 -0.75
CA ARG A 69 0.57 3.20 -1.76
C ARG A 69 -0.27 4.47 -1.91
N HIS A 70 0.32 5.63 -1.71
CA HIS A 70 -0.34 6.93 -1.83
C HIS A 70 0.46 7.89 -2.72
N GLU A 71 -0.04 9.11 -2.93
CA GLU A 71 0.62 10.11 -3.80
C GLU A 71 2.07 10.39 -3.42
N GLU A 72 2.37 10.40 -2.11
CA GLU A 72 3.68 10.78 -1.60
C GLU A 72 4.63 9.59 -1.44
N GLY A 73 4.18 8.36 -1.70
CA GLY A 73 5.00 7.16 -1.58
C GLY A 73 4.27 5.92 -1.11
N VAL A 74 4.94 5.14 -0.27
CA VAL A 74 4.43 3.90 0.31
C VAL A 74 4.57 3.97 1.82
N GLU A 75 3.50 3.63 2.53
CA GLU A 75 3.45 3.56 3.98
C GLU A 75 3.17 2.13 4.43
N LEU A 76 3.77 1.73 5.56
CA LEU A 76 3.47 0.45 6.23
C LEU A 76 2.65 0.76 7.48
N LEU A 77 1.38 0.37 7.45
CA LEU A 77 0.44 0.61 8.54
C LEU A 77 0.28 -0.66 9.36
N MET A 78 0.42 -0.56 10.69
CA MET A 78 -0.01 -1.64 11.57
C MET A 78 -1.54 -1.63 11.60
N ALA A 79 -2.17 -2.71 11.15
CA ALA A 79 -3.59 -2.94 11.28
C ALA A 79 -3.83 -3.95 12.41
N THR A 80 -4.77 -3.62 13.27
CA THR A 80 -5.26 -4.39 14.40
C THR A 80 -6.79 -4.31 14.38
N ASP A 81 -7.45 -5.21 15.09
CA ASP A 81 -8.91 -5.25 15.23
C ASP A 81 -9.50 -4.01 15.92
N ASP A 82 -8.72 -3.32 16.75
CA ASP A 82 -9.09 -2.06 17.42
C ASP A 82 -8.87 -0.79 16.58
N ASN A 83 -8.21 -0.89 15.43
CA ASN A 83 -7.95 0.27 14.57
C ASN A 83 -9.19 0.68 13.77
N SER A 84 -9.54 1.97 13.85
CA SER A 84 -10.57 2.56 13.02
C SER A 84 -9.98 3.12 11.73
N PHE A 85 -10.43 2.58 10.59
CA PHE A 85 -10.10 3.06 9.26
C PHE A 85 -11.35 3.62 8.57
N SER A 86 -11.19 4.67 7.76
CA SER A 86 -12.29 5.12 6.88
C SER A 86 -11.79 5.45 5.48
N ILE A 87 -12.66 5.27 4.50
CA ILE A 87 -12.40 5.58 3.10
C ILE A 87 -13.48 6.52 2.60
N ARG A 88 -13.07 7.61 1.97
CA ARG A 88 -13.97 8.59 1.36
C ARG A 88 -13.51 8.94 -0.05
N THR A 89 -14.44 9.30 -0.93
CA THR A 89 -14.10 9.83 -2.26
C THR A 89 -13.39 11.17 -2.11
N LEU A 90 -12.45 11.45 -3.01
CA LEU A 90 -11.90 12.79 -3.14
C LEU A 90 -12.99 13.76 -3.61
N PRO A 91 -13.02 14.99 -3.08
CA PRO A 91 -13.91 16.05 -3.54
C PRO A 91 -13.60 16.50 -4.97
#